data_AF-A0A813A555-F1
#
_entry.id   AF-A0A813A555-F1
#
_cell.length_a   1.000
_cell.length_b   1.000
_cell.length_c   1.000
_cell.angle_alpha   90.00
_cell.angle_beta   90.00
_cell.angle_gamma   90.00
#
_symmetry.space_group_name_H-M   'P 1'
#
loop_
_entity.id
_entity.type
_entity.pdbx_description
1 polymer ?
#
loop_
_entity_poly.entity_id
_entity_poly.type
_entity_poly.pdbx_seq_one_letter_code
_entity_poly.pdbx_strand_id
1 'polypeptide(L)'
;MTEDKMLKKRYAVYNFDGSLAELKGFEVKRRGELRLIQVFQTEVFPEFLKGESKEEVWKIVGAMANRWLDVIESRGSTMTNDEVIHFFSENKTMSKSVEQAGSYKSVQATTVRRLADFLGMPSMLQ
;
A
#
# COMPACT_ATOMS: atom_id res chain seq x y z
N MET A 1 3.18 -5.79 17.96
CA MET A 1 4.00 -6.60 17.03
C MET A 1 4.69 -7.65 17.89
N THR A 2 4.58 -8.95 17.58
CA THR A 2 5.31 -10.00 18.32
C THR A 2 6.81 -9.87 18.03
N GLU A 3 7.62 -9.70 19.06
CA GLU A 3 9.00 -9.20 19.06
C GLU A 3 10.04 -9.95 18.19
N ASP A 4 9.76 -11.15 17.68
CA ASP A 4 10.79 -11.96 16.97
C ASP A 4 10.34 -12.58 15.63
N LYS A 5 9.23 -12.11 15.05
CA LYS A 5 8.81 -12.63 13.74
C LYS A 5 9.48 -11.89 12.60
N MET A 6 10.60 -12.44 12.11
CA MET A 6 11.21 -12.02 10.86
C MET A 6 10.21 -12.14 9.69
N LEU A 7 10.17 -11.10 8.85
CA LEU A 7 9.38 -11.10 7.62
C LEU A 7 10.04 -12.03 6.60
N LYS A 8 9.43 -13.21 6.37
CA LYS A 8 9.90 -14.14 5.34
C LYS A 8 9.54 -13.63 3.94
N LYS A 9 10.44 -13.85 2.98
CA LYS A 9 10.24 -13.60 1.53
C LYS A 9 10.03 -12.12 1.14
N ARG A 10 10.57 -11.17 1.91
CA ARG A 10 10.54 -9.74 1.59
C ARG A 10 11.96 -9.19 1.49
N TYR A 11 12.39 -8.83 0.28
CA TYR A 11 13.73 -8.28 0.02
C TYR A 11 13.78 -7.50 -1.30
N ALA A 12 14.71 -6.56 -1.39
CA ALA A 12 15.05 -5.80 -2.58
C ALA A 12 16.56 -5.94 -2.82
N VAL A 13 16.95 -6.24 -4.05
CA VAL A 13 18.35 -6.42 -4.46
C VAL A 13 18.62 -5.48 -5.62
N TYR A 14 19.74 -4.77 -5.54
CA TYR A 14 20.21 -3.85 -6.57
C TYR A 14 21.53 -4.35 -7.16
N ASN A 15 21.72 -4.07 -8.44
CA ASN A 15 22.99 -4.24 -9.14
C ASN A 15 23.98 -3.15 -8.72
N PHE A 16 25.26 -3.37 -8.99
CA PHE A 16 26.31 -2.38 -8.72
C PHE A 16 26.17 -1.08 -9.52
N ASP A 17 25.46 -1.11 -10.65
CA ASP A 17 25.12 0.08 -11.44
C ASP A 17 23.92 0.87 -10.86
N GLY A 18 23.35 0.42 -9.75
CA GLY A 18 22.19 1.02 -9.09
C GLY A 18 20.83 0.57 -9.64
N SER A 19 20.78 -0.29 -10.66
CA SER A 19 19.53 -0.81 -11.19
C SER A 19 18.91 -1.87 -10.29
N LEU A 20 17.57 -1.89 -10.19
CA LEU A 20 16.83 -2.86 -9.38
C LEU A 20 16.89 -4.25 -10.03
N ALA A 21 17.60 -5.19 -9.39
CA ALA A 21 17.77 -6.55 -9.86
C ALA A 21 16.58 -7.45 -9.50
N GLU A 22 16.17 -7.42 -8.23
CA GLU A 22 15.05 -8.23 -7.74
C GLU A 22 14.26 -7.48 -6.67
N LEU A 23 12.94 -7.60 -6.73
CA LEU A 23 12.03 -7.11 -5.69
C LEU A 23 11.01 -8.18 -5.35
N LYS A 24 11.06 -8.70 -4.12
CA LYS A 24 10.22 -9.81 -3.68
C LYS A 24 9.39 -9.45 -2.47
N GLY A 25 8.12 -9.85 -2.49
CA GLY A 25 7.22 -9.83 -1.33
C GLY A 25 6.65 -8.47 -0.93
N PHE A 26 7.08 -7.39 -1.58
CA PHE A 26 6.58 -6.04 -1.37
C PHE A 26 5.33 -5.72 -2.21
N GLU A 27 4.63 -4.68 -1.80
CA GLU A 27 3.34 -4.24 -2.30
C GLU A 27 3.43 -3.47 -3.64
N VAL A 28 4.63 -2.98 -4.02
CA VAL A 28 4.92 -2.17 -5.22
C VAL A 28 4.15 -2.55 -6.49
N LYS A 29 4.05 -3.84 -6.84
CA LYS A 29 3.33 -4.32 -8.05
C LYS A 29 2.17 -5.26 -7.73
N ARG A 30 1.76 -5.36 -6.47
CA ARG A 30 0.66 -6.23 -6.06
C ARG A 30 -0.68 -5.58 -6.40
N ARG A 31 -1.64 -6.38 -6.86
CA ARG A 31 -2.99 -5.87 -7.12
C ARG A 31 -3.74 -5.72 -5.82
N GLY A 32 -4.42 -4.58 -5.68
CA GLY A 32 -5.33 -4.30 -4.59
C GLY A 32 -4.70 -3.99 -3.23
N GLU A 33 -3.43 -3.61 -3.25
CA GLU A 33 -2.80 -2.96 -2.11
C GLU A 33 -3.04 -1.45 -2.19
N LEU A 34 -2.95 -0.76 -1.05
CA LEU A 34 -3.11 0.68 -0.99
C LEU A 34 -2.06 1.39 -1.86
N ARG A 35 -2.52 2.24 -2.77
CA ARG A 35 -1.65 2.91 -3.75
C ARG A 35 -0.55 3.74 -3.08
N LEU A 36 -0.86 4.42 -1.98
CA LEU A 36 0.09 5.13 -1.13
C LEU A 36 1.32 4.28 -0.78
N ILE A 37 1.10 3.05 -0.32
CA ILE A 37 2.19 2.14 0.09
C ILE A 37 3.02 1.71 -1.11
N GLN A 38 2.39 1.48 -2.26
CA GLN A 38 3.11 1.10 -3.48
C GLN A 38 4.04 2.20 -3.95
N VAL A 39 3.56 3.45 -3.94
CA VAL A 39 4.35 4.61 -4.35
C VAL A 39 5.46 4.88 -3.33
N PHE A 40 5.15 4.90 -2.04
CA PHE A 40 6.16 5.01 -0.98
C PHE A 40 7.28 3.98 -1.14
N GLN A 41 6.94 2.70 -1.34
CA GLN A 41 7.94 1.65 -1.53
C GLN A 41 8.77 1.85 -2.80
N THR A 42 8.14 2.29 -3.89
CA THR A 42 8.84 2.60 -5.14
C THR A 42 9.86 3.72 -4.95
N GLU A 43 9.52 4.74 -4.17
CA GLU A 43 10.38 5.89 -3.92
C GLU A 43 11.46 5.62 -2.88
N VAL A 44 11.15 4.88 -1.81
CA VAL A 44 12.08 4.69 -0.68
C VAL A 44 13.18 3.69 -0.99
N PHE A 45 12.95 2.67 -1.82
CA PHE A 45 13.96 1.63 -2.04
C PHE A 45 15.26 2.15 -2.69
N PRO A 46 15.22 3.01 -3.72
CA PRO A 46 16.44 3.58 -4.28
C PRO A 46 17.19 4.50 -3.31
N GLU A 47 16.51 5.08 -2.32
CA GLU A 47 17.16 5.93 -1.30
C GLU A 47 18.14 5.13 -0.42
N PHE A 48 17.97 3.81 -0.30
CA PHE A 48 18.92 2.95 0.42
C PHE A 48 20.29 2.84 -0.25
N LEU A 49 20.41 3.26 -1.52
CA LEU A 49 21.68 3.28 -2.25
C LEU A 49 22.45 4.60 -2.09
N LYS A 50 21.87 5.57 -1.38
CA LYS A 50 22.46 6.90 -1.20
C LYS A 50 23.14 7.01 0.16
N GLY A 51 24.24 7.75 0.20
CA GLY A 51 25.06 7.94 1.41
C GLY A 51 26.26 7.00 1.45
N GLU A 52 27.26 7.39 2.25
CA GLU A 52 28.54 6.67 2.35
C GLU A 52 28.66 5.86 3.64
N SER A 53 27.77 6.09 4.61
CA SER A 53 27.68 5.35 5.87
C SER A 53 26.27 4.87 6.16
N LYS A 54 26.15 3.89 7.06
CA LYS A 54 24.85 3.37 7.51
C LYS A 54 24.00 4.49 8.12
N GLU A 55 24.59 5.36 8.92
CA GLU A 55 23.92 6.47 9.58
C GLU A 55 23.37 7.47 8.55
N GLU A 56 24.15 7.76 7.51
CA GLU A 56 23.74 8.66 6.44
C GLU A 56 22.59 8.08 5.60
N VAL A 57 22.69 6.80 5.22
CA VAL A 57 21.62 6.08 4.51
C VAL A 57 20.31 6.17 5.29
N TRP A 58 20.33 5.86 6.58
CA TRP A 58 19.12 5.92 7.41
C TRP A 58 18.58 7.33 7.59
N LYS A 59 19.44 8.35 7.62
CA LYS A 59 19.01 9.75 7.63
C LYS A 59 18.29 10.13 6.34
N ILE A 60 18.81 9.71 5.18
CA ILE A 60 18.22 9.98 3.87
C ILE A 60 16.86 9.27 3.74
N VAL A 61 16.83 7.96 4.04
CA VAL A 61 15.60 7.15 4.04
C VAL A 61 14.56 7.71 5.02
N GLY A 62 14.99 8.11 6.22
CA GLY A 62 14.12 8.72 7.23
C GLY A 62 13.52 10.04 6.75
N ALA A 63 14.30 10.88 6.07
CA ALA A 63 13.80 12.12 5.48
C ALA A 63 12.75 11.85 4.39
N MET A 64 12.93 10.81 3.56
CA MET A 64 11.92 10.38 2.59
C MET A 64 10.63 9.92 3.28
N ALA A 65 10.75 9.11 4.34
CA ALA A 65 9.60 8.66 5.12
C ALA A 65 8.83 9.83 5.76
N ASN A 66 9.53 10.82 6.30
CA ASN A 66 8.89 12.01 6.90
C ASN A 66 8.07 12.80 5.87
N ARG A 67 8.53 12.92 4.61
CA ARG A 67 7.72 13.59 3.57
C ARG A 67 6.37 12.91 3.34
N TRP A 68 6.33 11.58 3.39
CA TRP A 68 5.09 10.82 3.27
C TRP A 68 4.23 10.88 4.54
N LEU A 69 4.85 10.99 5.72
CA LEU A 69 4.12 11.29 6.96
C LEU A 69 3.48 12.68 6.91
N ASP A 70 4.19 13.70 6.42
CA ASP A 70 3.67 15.06 6.27
C ASP A 70 2.41 15.10 5.40
N VAL A 71 2.36 14.30 4.32
CA VAL A 71 1.14 14.14 3.49
C VAL A 71 -0.04 13.60 4.30
N ILE A 72 0.20 12.62 5.17
CA ILE A 72 -0.84 12.01 6.01
C ILE A 72 -1.28 12.97 7.11
N GLU A 73 -0.33 13.61 7.81
CA GLU A 73 -0.60 14.51 8.94
C GLU A 73 -1.29 15.81 8.49
N SER A 74 -0.90 16.33 7.33
CA SER A 74 -1.58 17.46 6.68
C SER A 74 -2.96 17.09 6.10
N ARG A 75 -3.36 15.81 6.18
CA ARG A 75 -4.60 15.28 5.61
C ARG A 75 -4.74 15.56 4.12
N GLY A 76 -3.62 15.52 3.39
CA GLY A 76 -3.58 15.83 1.95
C GLY A 76 -3.96 17.28 1.63
N SER A 77 -3.65 18.25 2.50
CA SER A 77 -4.04 19.66 2.31
C SER A 77 -3.53 20.29 1.00
N THR A 78 -2.47 19.72 0.42
CA THR A 78 -1.87 20.14 -0.85
C THR A 78 -2.29 19.26 -2.04
N MET A 79 -3.16 18.27 -1.81
CA MET A 79 -3.63 17.33 -2.82
C MET A 79 -5.05 17.68 -3.27
N THR A 80 -5.33 17.41 -4.53
CA THR A 80 -6.70 17.41 -5.06
C THR A 80 -7.50 16.21 -4.53
N ASN A 81 -8.82 16.29 -4.57
CA ASN A 81 -9.69 15.17 -4.16
C ASN A 81 -9.40 13.89 -4.95
N ASP A 82 -9.11 14.01 -6.25
CA ASP A 82 -8.80 12.86 -7.10
C ASP A 82 -7.48 12.21 -6.71
N GLU A 83 -6.47 13.01 -6.33
CA GLU A 83 -5.22 12.48 -5.79
C GLU A 83 -5.45 11.78 -4.45
N VAL A 84 -6.21 12.40 -3.54
CA VAL A 84 -6.56 11.75 -2.26
C VAL A 84 -7.25 10.41 -2.50
N ILE A 85 -8.25 10.37 -3.39
CA ILE A 85 -8.93 9.12 -3.74
C ILE A 85 -7.94 8.14 -4.38
N HIS A 86 -7.08 8.58 -5.29
CA HIS A 86 -6.09 7.73 -5.95
C HIS A 86 -5.13 7.05 -4.95
N PHE A 87 -4.61 7.81 -3.98
CA PHE A 87 -3.62 7.31 -3.04
C PHE A 87 -4.23 6.51 -1.87
N PHE A 88 -5.39 6.94 -1.37
CA PHE A 88 -6.00 6.41 -0.15
C PHE A 88 -7.15 5.42 -0.39
N SER A 89 -7.59 5.22 -1.64
CA SER A 89 -8.55 4.15 -1.94
C SER A 89 -7.86 2.78 -2.02
N GLU A 90 -8.52 1.76 -1.49
CA GLU A 90 -8.12 0.37 -1.65
C GLU A 90 -9.13 -0.32 -2.57
N ASN A 91 -8.62 -0.96 -3.62
CA ASN A 91 -9.43 -1.79 -4.51
C ASN A 91 -9.15 -3.25 -4.23
N LYS A 92 -10.15 -4.06 -3.90
CA LYS A 92 -9.96 -5.51 -3.78
C LYS A 92 -11.00 -6.28 -4.56
N THR A 93 -10.52 -7.26 -5.31
CA THR A 93 -11.35 -8.27 -5.96
C THR A 93 -11.78 -9.32 -4.94
N MET A 94 -13.07 -9.69 -4.96
CA MET A 94 -13.58 -10.81 -4.17
C MET A 94 -13.61 -12.07 -5.03
N SER A 95 -13.22 -13.21 -4.46
CA SER A 95 -13.30 -14.52 -5.11
C SER A 95 -14.61 -15.26 -4.87
N LYS A 96 -15.41 -14.81 -3.90
CA LYS A 96 -16.71 -15.34 -3.52
C LYS A 96 -17.69 -14.18 -3.38
N SER A 97 -18.97 -14.45 -3.59
CA SER A 97 -20.00 -13.45 -3.38
C SER A 97 -20.25 -13.16 -1.90
N VAL A 98 -21.02 -12.09 -1.63
CA VAL A 98 -21.35 -11.69 -0.26
C VAL A 98 -22.23 -12.74 0.41
N GLU A 99 -23.15 -13.36 -0.35
CA GLU A 99 -23.97 -14.48 0.13
C GLU A 99 -23.11 -15.68 0.51
N GLN A 100 -22.17 -16.08 -0.35
CA GLN A 100 -21.25 -17.18 -0.08
C GLN A 100 -20.29 -16.91 1.09
N ALA A 101 -19.98 -15.64 1.37
CA ALA A 101 -19.19 -15.25 2.51
C ALA A 101 -19.96 -15.39 3.85
N GLY A 102 -21.29 -15.48 3.80
CA GLY A 102 -22.16 -15.68 4.97
C GLY A 102 -21.94 -14.62 6.05
N SER A 103 -21.63 -15.06 7.27
CA SER A 103 -21.39 -14.19 8.44
C SER A 103 -19.98 -13.62 8.50
N TYR A 104 -19.10 -13.95 7.56
CA TYR A 104 -17.73 -13.43 7.55
C TYR A 104 -17.71 -11.91 7.33
N LYS A 105 -17.08 -11.21 8.28
CA LYS A 105 -16.92 -9.74 8.21
C LYS A 105 -15.64 -9.41 7.49
N SER A 106 -15.76 -8.67 6.40
CA SER A 106 -14.64 -8.08 5.66
C SER A 106 -14.97 -6.67 5.19
N VAL A 107 -13.94 -5.89 4.90
CA VAL A 107 -14.08 -4.54 4.33
C VAL A 107 -14.86 -4.63 3.01
N GLN A 108 -14.51 -5.59 2.17
CA GLN A 108 -15.12 -5.79 0.84
C GLN A 108 -16.60 -6.14 0.95
N ALA A 109 -16.97 -7.09 1.83
CA ALA A 109 -18.38 -7.46 2.01
C ALA A 109 -19.21 -6.29 2.56
N THR A 110 -18.60 -5.42 3.37
CA THR A 110 -19.26 -4.19 3.84
C THR A 110 -19.42 -3.17 2.71
N THR A 111 -18.38 -2.97 1.90
CA THR A 111 -18.42 -2.07 0.74
C THR A 111 -19.47 -2.51 -0.28
N VAL A 112 -19.54 -3.79 -0.62
CA VAL A 112 -20.53 -4.31 -1.59
C VAL A 112 -21.95 -4.17 -1.07
N ARG A 113 -22.23 -4.46 0.22
CA ARG A 113 -23.56 -4.24 0.79
C ARG A 113 -23.98 -2.77 0.71
N ARG A 114 -23.10 -1.85 1.11
CA ARG A 114 -23.37 -0.41 1.00
C ARG A 114 -23.58 0.04 -0.44
N LEU A 115 -22.83 -0.52 -1.38
CA LEU A 115 -22.96 -0.21 -2.80
C LEU A 115 -24.29 -0.73 -3.38
N ALA A 116 -24.69 -1.95 -3.01
CA ALA A 116 -25.96 -2.55 -3.38
C ALA A 116 -27.14 -1.71 -2.86
N ASP A 117 -27.08 -1.31 -1.59
CA ASP A 117 -28.09 -0.46 -0.96
C ASP A 117 -28.15 0.93 -1.62
N PHE A 118 -26.99 1.53 -1.88
CA PHE A 118 -26.87 2.85 -2.49
C PHE A 118 -27.37 2.89 -3.93
N LEU A 119 -27.08 1.86 -4.73
CA LEU A 119 -27.48 1.78 -6.14
C LEU A 119 -28.85 1.12 -6.34
N GLY A 120 -29.45 0.54 -5.30
CA GLY A 120 -30.69 -0.24 -5.42
C GLY A 120 -30.52 -1.55 -6.20
N MET A 121 -29.33 -2.16 -6.15
CA MET A 121 -28.96 -3.34 -6.92
C MET A 121 -28.65 -4.55 -6.01
N PRO A 122 -29.68 -5.23 -5.45
CA PRO A 122 -29.48 -6.38 -4.56
C PRO A 122 -28.80 -7.57 -5.26
N SER A 123 -28.85 -7.64 -6.60
CA SER A 123 -28.13 -8.64 -7.39
C SER A 123 -26.61 -8.59 -7.22
N MET A 124 -26.05 -7.49 -6.69
CA MET A 124 -24.61 -7.40 -6.37
C MET A 124 -24.19 -8.27 -5.18
N LEU A 125 -25.14 -8.79 -4.40
CA LEU A 125 -24.86 -9.65 -3.24
C LEU A 125 -24.63 -11.12 -3.63
N GLN A 126 -25.13 -11.53 -4.80
CA GLN A 126 -25.16 -12.90 -5.32
C GLN A 126 -23.82 -13.40 -5.85
#